data_AF-A0A7S1SCY3-F1
#
_entry.id   AF-A0A7S1SCY3-F1
#
_cell.length_a   1.000
_cell.length_b   1.000
_cell.length_c   1.000
_cell.angle_alpha   90.00
_cell.angle_beta   90.00
_cell.angle_gamma   90.00
#
_symmetry.space_group_name_H-M   'P 1'
#
loop_
_entity.id
_entity.type
_entity.pdbx_description
1 polymer ?
#
loop_
_entity_poly.entity_id
_entity_poly.type
_entity_poly.pdbx_seq_one_letter_code
_entity_poly.pdbx_strand_id
1 'polypeptide(L)'
;FSVETFYARSTAQDYVDAAVQQALQIHVGQGVGDILIFMTGQEDIEATCVLLADRVSQVGEDVPALTILPIYSQLPSDMQAKIFESSDKRKIIVATNIAETSLTVDGIKYVIDTGYCKLKLYNPKMGMDSLRVNPISQANANQRRGRAGRTGPGACWRLYTENAYFTEMLAMTIPEIQRTNLSNVVLLLKSMGVKNLLEFGFMDPPPQETILNSMFQLWMLGALDNLGDITPTGLKMSQFPLDPPLSKMLIVSEGLGCSSEVVTVVSMLSVPSIFFRPKDRAEESDAAREKFFTPESDHLTLLNVFQQWGSNGYSAKWCNDHFVHQKSLKKVREVRGQMEEIMQQQRLPMNSCGTDWDVVRKAICAGYFHNAGKLRGIGEYVNLRSRIPCNLHPTSALYGLGYTPDYVVYHEVMLTTKEYMQTVTAVEPYWLPPPRPPFFF
;
A
#
# COMPACT_ATOMS: atom_id res chain seq x y z
N PHE A 1 -20.17 2.08 28.35
CA PHE A 1 -20.55 1.09 29.39
C PHE A 1 -19.33 0.31 29.86
N SER A 2 -19.43 -0.46 30.93
CA SER A 2 -18.33 -1.33 31.39
C SER A 2 -18.03 -2.43 30.38
N VAL A 3 -16.75 -2.76 30.21
CA VAL A 3 -16.30 -3.84 29.34
C VAL A 3 -15.40 -4.76 30.14
N GLU A 4 -15.84 -6.00 30.33
CA GLU A 4 -15.03 -7.05 30.97
C GLU A 4 -13.90 -7.47 30.01
N THR A 5 -12.70 -7.68 30.55
CA THR A 5 -11.52 -8.03 29.75
C THR A 5 -10.97 -9.37 30.18
N PHE A 6 -10.82 -10.28 29.24
CA PHE A 6 -10.26 -11.61 29.45
C PHE A 6 -8.94 -11.73 28.68
N TYR A 7 -7.93 -12.33 29.30
CA TYR A 7 -6.62 -12.59 28.69
C TYR A 7 -6.43 -14.09 28.47
N ALA A 8 -5.78 -14.45 27.37
CA ALA A 8 -5.37 -15.82 27.14
C ALA A 8 -4.29 -16.23 28.15
N ARG A 9 -4.30 -17.52 28.57
CA ARG A 9 -3.28 -18.06 29.49
C ARG A 9 -1.91 -18.25 28.83
N SER A 10 -1.90 -18.49 27.52
CA SER A 10 -0.72 -18.65 26.68
C SER A 10 -0.96 -18.00 25.33
N THR A 11 0.09 -17.51 24.69
CA THR A 11 0.02 -17.04 23.30
C THR A 11 -0.22 -18.22 22.36
N ALA A 12 -1.21 -18.09 21.47
CA ALA A 12 -1.48 -19.11 20.46
C ALA A 12 -0.41 -19.05 19.35
N GLN A 13 0.03 -20.21 18.86
CA GLN A 13 0.93 -20.29 17.70
C GLN A 13 0.24 -19.80 16.42
N ASP A 14 -1.04 -20.13 16.27
CA ASP A 14 -1.91 -19.64 15.20
C ASP A 14 -3.02 -18.78 15.81
N TYR A 15 -2.89 -17.46 15.64
CA TYR A 15 -3.88 -16.51 16.14
C TYR A 15 -5.17 -16.51 15.32
N VAL A 16 -5.16 -17.02 14.08
CA VAL A 16 -6.36 -17.14 13.24
C VAL A 16 -7.25 -18.24 13.80
N ASP A 17 -6.73 -19.46 13.97
CA ASP A 17 -7.49 -20.58 14.52
C ASP A 17 -7.97 -20.28 15.95
N ALA A 18 -7.13 -19.67 16.78
CA ALA A 18 -7.51 -19.27 18.14
C ALA A 18 -8.68 -18.26 18.16
N ALA A 19 -8.71 -17.29 17.23
CA ALA A 19 -9.81 -16.35 17.12
C ALA A 19 -11.10 -17.02 16.66
N VAL A 20 -11.03 -17.97 15.73
CA VAL A 20 -12.17 -18.77 15.26
C VAL A 20 -12.75 -19.58 16.41
N GLN A 21 -11.92 -20.31 17.16
CA GLN A 21 -12.35 -21.09 18.31
C GLN A 21 -13.03 -20.22 19.38
N GLN A 22 -12.43 -19.06 19.69
CA GLN A 22 -12.99 -18.12 20.66
C GLN A 22 -14.33 -17.54 20.20
N ALA A 23 -14.47 -17.23 18.91
CA ALA A 23 -15.72 -16.74 18.32
C ALA A 23 -16.85 -17.76 18.41
N LEU A 24 -16.55 -19.04 18.14
CA LEU A 24 -17.50 -20.14 18.29
C LEU A 24 -17.92 -20.35 19.75
N GLN A 25 -16.97 -20.28 20.67
CA GLN A 25 -17.26 -20.40 22.10
C GLN A 25 -18.18 -19.26 22.58
N ILE A 26 -17.96 -18.03 22.11
CA ILE A 26 -18.82 -16.88 22.41
C ILE A 26 -20.19 -17.06 21.75
N HIS A 27 -20.24 -17.58 20.53
CA HIS A 27 -21.50 -17.82 19.81
C HIS A 27 -22.41 -18.81 20.54
N VAL A 28 -21.85 -19.92 21.02
CA VAL A 28 -22.59 -20.98 21.71
C VAL A 28 -22.84 -20.63 23.19
N GLY A 29 -21.86 -20.04 23.87
CA GLY A 29 -21.89 -19.87 25.33
C GLY A 29 -22.41 -18.52 25.83
N GLN A 30 -22.43 -17.47 25.01
CA GLN A 30 -22.79 -16.11 25.43
C GLN A 30 -24.12 -15.64 24.83
N GLY A 31 -24.82 -14.76 25.55
CA GLY A 31 -26.11 -14.21 25.14
C GLY A 31 -26.06 -13.30 23.91
N VAL A 32 -27.18 -12.65 23.57
CA VAL A 32 -27.32 -11.81 22.37
C VAL A 32 -26.29 -10.68 22.31
N GLY A 33 -25.69 -10.49 21.14
CA GLY A 33 -24.75 -9.42 20.81
C GLY A 33 -23.82 -9.79 19.66
N ASP A 34 -23.46 -8.83 18.82
CA ASP A 34 -22.57 -9.05 17.68
C ASP A 34 -21.10 -9.15 18.12
N ILE A 35 -20.33 -9.91 17.33
CA ILE A 35 -18.91 -10.19 17.56
C ILE A 35 -18.09 -9.40 16.57
N LEU A 36 -17.08 -8.66 17.05
CA LEU A 36 -16.06 -8.00 16.24
C LEU A 36 -14.71 -8.66 16.48
N ILE A 37 -14.10 -9.20 15.42
CA ILE A 37 -12.79 -9.83 15.44
C ILE A 37 -11.79 -8.93 14.74
N PHE A 38 -10.68 -8.61 15.41
CA PHE A 38 -9.59 -7.85 14.81
C PHE A 38 -8.53 -8.79 14.20
N MET A 39 -8.27 -8.62 12.90
CA MET A 39 -7.28 -9.35 12.11
C MET A 39 -6.30 -8.38 11.42
N THR A 40 -5.19 -8.89 10.89
CA THR A 40 -4.10 -8.00 10.43
C THR A 40 -4.27 -7.53 8.98
N GLY A 41 -4.87 -8.34 8.11
CA GLY A 41 -5.03 -8.03 6.69
C GLY A 41 -6.08 -8.88 5.98
N GLN A 42 -6.21 -8.68 4.67
CA GLN A 42 -7.21 -9.36 3.84
C GLN A 42 -7.08 -10.88 3.88
N GLU A 43 -5.86 -11.41 3.73
CA GLU A 43 -5.62 -12.87 3.70
C GLU A 43 -6.09 -13.52 5.01
N ASP A 44 -5.72 -12.96 6.16
CA ASP A 44 -6.17 -13.45 7.47
C ASP A 44 -7.69 -13.35 7.63
N ILE A 45 -8.29 -12.25 7.17
CA ILE A 45 -9.75 -12.03 7.25
C ILE A 45 -10.49 -13.09 6.44
N GLU A 46 -10.11 -13.28 5.17
CA GLU A 46 -10.74 -14.28 4.30
C GLU A 46 -10.55 -15.69 4.87
N ALA A 47 -9.35 -16.03 5.34
CA ALA A 47 -9.09 -17.32 5.98
C ALA A 47 -9.96 -17.54 7.23
N THR A 48 -10.07 -16.52 8.09
CA THR A 48 -10.93 -16.56 9.28
C THR A 48 -12.40 -16.76 8.89
N CYS A 49 -12.89 -16.07 7.87
CA CYS A 49 -14.27 -16.18 7.41
C CYS A 49 -14.58 -17.59 6.86
N VAL A 50 -13.68 -18.17 6.07
CA VAL A 50 -13.83 -19.53 5.53
C VAL A 50 -13.81 -20.54 6.67
N LEU A 51 -12.83 -20.47 7.57
CA LEU A 51 -12.72 -21.37 8.72
C LEU A 51 -13.93 -21.27 9.65
N LEU A 52 -14.45 -20.06 9.89
CA LEU A 52 -15.69 -19.87 10.64
C LEU A 52 -16.87 -20.56 9.94
N ALA A 53 -17.06 -20.35 8.63
CA ALA A 53 -18.16 -20.96 7.90
C ALA A 53 -18.09 -22.50 7.94
N ASP A 54 -16.90 -23.07 7.74
CA ASP A 54 -16.66 -24.51 7.78
C ASP A 54 -16.96 -25.08 9.17
N ARG A 55 -16.43 -24.47 10.24
CA ARG A 55 -16.66 -24.94 11.60
C ARG A 55 -18.12 -24.84 12.00
N VAL A 56 -18.81 -23.78 11.60
CA VAL A 56 -20.24 -23.58 11.89
C VAL A 56 -21.08 -24.65 11.21
N SER A 57 -20.74 -25.04 9.98
CA SER A 57 -21.41 -26.15 9.29
C SER A 57 -21.26 -27.51 10.01
N GLN A 58 -20.16 -27.69 10.77
CA GLN A 58 -19.86 -28.94 11.48
C GLN A 58 -20.53 -29.04 12.86
N VAL A 59 -20.91 -27.91 13.48
CA VAL A 59 -21.42 -27.90 14.87
C VAL A 59 -22.90 -28.34 14.97
N GLY A 60 -23.60 -28.53 13.83
CA GLY A 60 -24.96 -29.11 13.75
C GLY A 60 -26.10 -28.08 13.81
N GLU A 61 -27.34 -28.55 13.59
CA GLU A 61 -28.56 -27.71 13.46
C GLU A 61 -29.01 -27.00 14.76
N ASP A 62 -28.45 -27.37 15.92
CA ASP A 62 -28.83 -26.81 17.23
C ASP A 62 -28.23 -25.41 17.50
N VAL A 63 -27.36 -24.91 16.61
CA VAL A 63 -26.70 -23.61 16.79
C VAL A 63 -27.46 -22.51 16.06
N PRO A 64 -27.73 -21.34 16.70
CA PRO A 64 -28.38 -20.22 16.04
C PRO A 64 -27.62 -19.78 14.79
N ALA A 65 -28.37 -19.51 13.71
CA ALA A 65 -27.78 -19.04 12.47
C ALA A 65 -27.00 -17.73 12.68
N LEU A 66 -25.86 -17.61 12.01
CA LEU A 66 -24.95 -16.47 12.10
C LEU A 66 -24.62 -15.91 10.72
N THR A 67 -24.23 -14.65 10.69
CA THR A 67 -23.82 -13.95 9.46
C THR A 67 -22.36 -13.52 9.60
N ILE A 68 -21.49 -14.00 8.72
CA ILE A 68 -20.06 -13.66 8.72
C ILE A 68 -19.84 -12.56 7.70
N LEU A 69 -19.21 -11.45 8.12
CA LEU A 69 -19.00 -10.28 7.27
C LEU A 69 -17.53 -9.82 7.35
N PRO A 70 -16.76 -9.89 6.25
CA PRO A 70 -15.40 -9.35 6.21
C PRO A 70 -15.40 -7.83 6.02
N ILE A 71 -14.42 -7.13 6.59
CA ILE A 71 -14.17 -5.73 6.28
C ILE A 71 -12.67 -5.37 6.27
N TYR A 72 -12.22 -4.85 5.13
CA TYR A 72 -10.88 -4.33 4.91
C TYR A 72 -10.90 -3.23 3.85
N SER A 73 -9.85 -2.42 3.78
CA SER A 73 -9.83 -1.17 2.98
C SER A 73 -10.10 -1.34 1.48
N GLN A 74 -9.77 -2.51 0.91
CA GLN A 74 -9.96 -2.80 -0.52
C GLN A 74 -11.34 -3.38 -0.86
N LEU A 75 -12.19 -3.65 0.15
CA LEU A 75 -13.50 -4.26 -0.06
C LEU A 75 -14.43 -3.30 -0.85
N PRO A 76 -15.19 -3.77 -1.85
CA PRO A 76 -16.21 -2.98 -2.53
C PRO A 76 -17.24 -2.33 -1.58
N SER A 77 -17.60 -1.07 -1.84
CA SER A 77 -18.52 -0.26 -1.01
C SER A 77 -19.87 -0.92 -0.74
N ASP A 78 -20.40 -1.67 -1.70
CA ASP A 78 -21.62 -2.46 -1.60
C ASP A 78 -21.51 -3.58 -0.55
N MET A 79 -20.36 -4.25 -0.47
CA MET A 79 -20.11 -5.23 0.59
C MET A 79 -19.78 -4.58 1.93
N GLN A 80 -19.13 -3.40 1.92
CA GLN A 80 -18.94 -2.62 3.14
C GLN A 80 -20.29 -2.17 3.72
N ALA A 81 -21.28 -1.81 2.88
CA ALA A 81 -22.59 -1.37 3.36
C ALA A 81 -23.34 -2.48 4.14
N LYS A 82 -23.16 -3.75 3.75
CA LYS A 82 -23.83 -4.90 4.38
C LYS A 82 -23.55 -5.04 5.88
N ILE A 83 -22.44 -4.51 6.38
CA ILE A 83 -22.12 -4.57 7.82
C ILE A 83 -23.07 -3.72 8.67
N PHE A 84 -23.62 -2.66 8.08
CA PHE A 84 -24.54 -1.73 8.72
C PHE A 84 -25.99 -2.18 8.65
N GLU A 85 -26.30 -3.16 7.81
CA GLU A 85 -27.64 -3.73 7.72
C GLU A 85 -27.98 -4.45 9.04
N SER A 86 -29.19 -4.20 9.53
CA SER A 86 -29.75 -4.90 10.69
C SER A 86 -30.05 -6.34 10.30
N SER A 87 -29.64 -7.29 11.13
CA SER A 87 -29.91 -8.71 10.95
C SER A 87 -30.51 -9.27 12.23
N ASP A 88 -31.49 -10.17 12.10
CA ASP A 88 -32.05 -10.91 13.24
C ASP A 88 -31.09 -11.99 13.75
N LYS A 89 -30.05 -12.30 12.97
CA LYS A 89 -29.00 -13.28 13.28
C LYS A 89 -27.78 -12.58 13.84
N ARG A 90 -27.03 -13.26 14.72
CA ARG A 90 -25.77 -12.74 15.25
C ARG A 90 -24.79 -12.46 14.11
N LYS A 91 -24.24 -11.24 14.06
CA LYS A 91 -23.21 -10.87 13.09
C LYS A 91 -21.83 -11.11 13.69
N ILE A 92 -20.96 -11.75 12.91
CA ILE A 92 -19.54 -11.87 13.19
C ILE A 92 -18.80 -11.05 12.14
N ILE A 93 -18.28 -9.91 12.57
CA ILE A 93 -17.55 -8.97 11.71
C ILE A 93 -16.06 -9.23 11.90
N VAL A 94 -15.36 -9.55 10.82
CA VAL A 94 -13.91 -9.76 10.84
C VAL A 94 -13.25 -8.57 10.15
N ALA A 95 -12.51 -7.77 10.92
CA ALA A 95 -12.08 -6.44 10.53
C ALA A 95 -10.58 -6.19 10.73
N THR A 96 -10.01 -5.32 9.90
CA THR A 96 -8.71 -4.70 10.21
C THR A 96 -8.86 -3.57 11.26
N ASN A 97 -7.78 -2.82 11.49
CA ASN A 97 -7.80 -1.60 12.29
C ASN A 97 -8.77 -0.51 11.79
N ILE A 98 -9.41 -0.66 10.62
CA ILE A 98 -10.48 0.24 10.16
C ILE A 98 -11.65 0.31 11.17
N ALA A 99 -11.92 -0.78 11.88
CA ALA A 99 -12.95 -0.84 12.91
C ALA A 99 -12.51 -0.22 14.26
N GLU A 100 -11.23 0.16 14.40
CA GLU A 100 -10.67 0.69 15.64
C GLU A 100 -11.07 2.14 15.90
N THR A 101 -11.12 2.98 14.87
CA THR A 101 -11.46 4.42 14.95
C THR A 101 -12.57 4.80 13.98
N SER A 102 -12.38 4.50 12.69
CA SER A 102 -13.16 5.07 11.58
C SER A 102 -14.58 4.53 11.42
N LEU A 103 -14.85 3.31 11.89
CA LEU A 103 -16.14 2.66 11.66
C LEU A 103 -16.92 2.47 12.95
N THR A 104 -18.22 2.78 12.96
CA THR A 104 -19.10 2.55 14.11
C THR A 104 -20.19 1.57 13.72
N VAL A 105 -20.02 0.29 14.06
CA VAL A 105 -21.07 -0.72 13.84
C VAL A 105 -21.87 -0.86 15.12
N ASP A 106 -23.17 -0.65 15.01
CA ASP A 106 -24.10 -0.82 16.11
C ASP A 106 -24.32 -2.32 16.39
N GLY A 107 -24.58 -2.66 17.66
CA GLY A 107 -24.85 -4.03 18.09
C GLY A 107 -23.64 -4.83 18.58
N ILE A 108 -22.41 -4.30 18.42
CA ILE A 108 -21.20 -4.98 18.91
C ILE A 108 -21.20 -5.01 20.44
N LYS A 109 -21.15 -6.23 20.99
CA LYS A 109 -21.04 -6.49 22.43
C LYS A 109 -19.80 -7.30 22.79
N TYR A 110 -19.30 -8.07 21.83
CA TYR A 110 -18.18 -8.99 22.02
C TYR A 110 -17.04 -8.61 21.09
N VAL A 111 -15.85 -8.41 21.63
CA VAL A 111 -14.64 -8.10 20.85
C VAL A 111 -13.61 -9.20 21.04
N ILE A 112 -13.02 -9.67 19.95
CA ILE A 112 -11.88 -10.59 19.96
C ILE A 112 -10.69 -9.84 19.38
N ASP A 113 -9.65 -9.68 20.20
CA ASP A 113 -8.44 -8.95 19.86
C ASP A 113 -7.25 -9.90 19.74
N THR A 114 -6.77 -10.09 18.51
CA THR A 114 -5.57 -10.88 18.21
C THR A 114 -4.28 -10.19 18.67
N GLY A 115 -4.30 -8.88 18.92
CA GLY A 115 -3.13 -8.13 19.39
C GLY A 115 -2.16 -7.69 18.30
N TYR A 116 -2.49 -7.88 17.02
CA TYR A 116 -1.62 -7.51 15.90
C TYR A 116 -2.26 -6.46 14.98
N CYS A 117 -1.41 -5.71 14.27
CA CYS A 117 -1.77 -4.83 13.17
C CYS A 117 -0.67 -4.80 12.11
N LYS A 118 -1.03 -4.49 10.86
CA LYS A 118 -0.06 -4.27 9.79
C LYS A 118 0.31 -2.79 9.74
N LEU A 119 1.58 -2.47 9.96
CA LEU A 119 2.09 -1.10 9.94
C LEU A 119 3.10 -0.93 8.80
N LYS A 120 3.05 0.25 8.18
CA LYS A 120 4.04 0.68 7.21
C LYS A 120 5.26 1.21 7.98
N LEU A 121 6.42 0.58 7.76
CA LEU A 121 7.70 0.92 8.38
C LEU A 121 8.71 1.27 7.30
N TYR A 122 9.18 2.52 7.33
CA TYR A 122 10.24 2.99 6.46
C TYR A 122 11.62 2.59 6.99
N ASN A 123 12.42 1.96 6.15
CA ASN A 123 13.83 1.71 6.44
C ASN A 123 14.69 2.74 5.69
N PRO A 124 15.29 3.73 6.38
CA PRO A 124 16.04 4.79 5.73
C PRO A 124 17.31 4.29 5.03
N LYS A 125 17.95 3.22 5.54
CA LYS A 125 19.17 2.65 4.93
C LYS A 125 18.88 1.98 3.59
N MET A 126 17.75 1.30 3.50
CA MET A 126 17.30 0.66 2.27
C MET A 126 16.56 1.65 1.36
N GLY A 127 16.04 2.74 1.93
CA GLY A 127 15.20 3.71 1.25
C GLY A 127 13.84 3.15 0.83
N MET A 128 13.30 2.19 1.58
CA MET A 128 12.09 1.45 1.24
C MET A 128 11.08 1.42 2.37
N ASP A 129 9.81 1.40 1.99
CA ASP A 129 8.70 1.12 2.91
C ASP A 129 8.44 -0.38 2.95
N SER A 130 8.24 -0.93 4.14
CA SER A 130 7.84 -2.32 4.34
C SER A 130 6.56 -2.39 5.14
N LEU A 131 5.62 -3.23 4.70
CA LEU A 131 4.40 -3.52 5.45
C LEU A 131 4.65 -4.75 6.31
N ARG A 132 4.85 -4.55 7.61
CA ARG A 132 5.11 -5.64 8.56
C ARG A 132 3.96 -5.79 9.55
N VAL A 133 3.74 -7.02 9.98
CA VAL A 133 2.82 -7.33 11.09
C VAL A 133 3.57 -7.04 12.39
N ASN A 134 3.02 -6.13 13.18
CA ASN A 134 3.58 -5.69 14.44
C ASN A 134 2.52 -5.86 15.55
N PRO A 135 2.94 -6.07 16.80
CA PRO A 135 2.03 -6.01 17.93
C PRO A 135 1.44 -4.59 18.05
N ILE A 136 0.19 -4.52 18.50
CA ILE A 136 -0.49 -3.25 18.75
C ILE A 136 0.05 -2.56 20.01
N SER A 137 -0.21 -1.26 20.13
CA SER A 137 0.03 -0.55 21.39
C SER A 137 -1.07 -0.82 22.42
N GLN A 138 -0.79 -0.58 23.70
CA GLN A 138 -1.78 -0.63 24.76
C GLN A 138 -2.92 0.37 24.50
N ALA A 139 -2.60 1.55 23.95
CA ALA A 139 -3.61 2.51 23.52
C ALA A 139 -4.55 1.92 22.45
N ASN A 140 -4.02 1.24 21.43
CA ASN A 140 -4.83 0.59 20.41
C ASN A 140 -5.68 -0.55 21.01
N ALA A 141 -5.10 -1.40 21.84
CA ALA A 141 -5.80 -2.48 22.54
C ALA A 141 -6.97 -1.96 23.40
N ASN A 142 -6.81 -0.77 23.99
CA ASN A 142 -7.87 -0.12 24.77
C ASN A 142 -8.97 0.48 23.89
N GLN A 143 -8.63 1.01 22.70
CA GLN A 143 -9.62 1.45 21.71
C GLN A 143 -10.43 0.26 21.17
N ARG A 144 -9.77 -0.86 20.85
CA ARG A 144 -10.41 -2.11 20.44
C ARG A 144 -11.39 -2.61 21.50
N ARG A 145 -10.95 -2.69 22.77
CA ARG A 145 -11.81 -3.02 23.92
C ARG A 145 -13.02 -2.07 24.00
N GLY A 146 -12.80 -0.77 23.80
CA GLY A 146 -13.87 0.24 23.84
C GLY A 146 -15.01 0.00 22.83
N ARG A 147 -14.78 -0.79 21.76
CA ARG A 147 -15.81 -1.12 20.77
C ARG A 147 -16.93 -1.99 21.33
N ALA A 148 -16.63 -2.89 22.27
CA ALA A 148 -17.62 -3.72 22.96
C ALA A 148 -18.55 -2.91 23.89
N GLY A 149 -18.12 -1.71 24.31
CA GLY A 149 -18.80 -0.92 25.36
C GLY A 149 -19.68 0.21 24.86
N ARG A 150 -19.99 0.27 23.56
CA ARG A 150 -20.69 1.40 22.93
C ARG A 150 -22.20 1.36 23.13
N THR A 151 -22.83 0.21 22.93
CA THR A 151 -24.28 0.03 23.01
C THR A 151 -24.75 -0.46 24.38
N GLY A 152 -23.90 -1.16 25.13
CA GLY A 152 -24.21 -1.70 26.45
C GLY A 152 -23.00 -2.36 27.11
N PRO A 153 -23.18 -3.03 28.27
CA PRO A 153 -22.13 -3.83 28.88
C PRO A 153 -21.65 -4.92 27.92
N GLY A 154 -20.34 -4.99 27.71
CA GLY A 154 -19.72 -5.89 26.74
C GLY A 154 -18.53 -6.65 27.32
N ALA A 155 -17.93 -7.49 26.49
CA ALA A 155 -16.73 -8.25 26.84
C ALA A 155 -15.69 -8.21 25.72
N CYS A 156 -14.42 -8.22 26.11
CA CYS A 156 -13.27 -8.21 25.23
C CYS A 156 -12.36 -9.38 25.58
N TRP A 157 -12.10 -10.25 24.61
CA TRP A 157 -11.17 -11.37 24.71
C TRP A 157 -9.88 -11.03 23.98
N ARG A 158 -8.80 -10.90 24.74
CA ARG A 158 -7.45 -10.67 24.23
C ARG A 158 -6.76 -12.03 24.09
N LEU A 159 -6.34 -12.37 22.87
CA LEU A 159 -5.68 -13.65 22.56
C LEU A 159 -4.19 -13.68 22.93
N TYR A 160 -3.77 -12.72 23.74
CA TYR A 160 -2.43 -12.57 24.29
C TYR A 160 -2.49 -12.54 25.81
N THR A 161 -1.36 -12.86 26.45
CA THR A 161 -1.27 -12.92 27.90
C THR A 161 -1.30 -11.52 28.53
N GLU A 162 -1.72 -11.45 29.78
CA GLU A 162 -1.67 -10.20 30.54
C GLU A 162 -0.23 -9.68 30.67
N ASN A 163 0.75 -10.59 30.83
CA ASN A 163 2.16 -10.22 30.85
C ASN A 163 2.59 -9.56 29.53
N ALA A 164 2.23 -10.13 28.37
CA ALA A 164 2.57 -9.55 27.07
C ALA A 164 1.95 -8.15 26.89
N TYR A 165 0.72 -7.94 27.36
CA TYR A 165 0.08 -6.62 27.34
C TYR A 165 0.85 -5.56 28.13
N PHE A 166 1.33 -5.89 29.34
CA PHE A 166 2.02 -4.92 30.19
C PHE A 166 3.51 -4.75 29.90
N THR A 167 4.19 -5.82 29.46
CA THR A 167 5.66 -5.82 29.31
C THR A 167 6.14 -5.75 27.86
N GLU A 168 5.42 -6.33 26.90
CA GLU A 168 5.87 -6.42 25.50
C GLU A 168 5.23 -5.34 24.61
N MET A 169 3.98 -4.95 24.89
CA MET A 169 3.28 -3.92 24.11
C MET A 169 3.70 -2.50 24.51
N LEU A 170 3.94 -1.65 23.51
CA LEU A 170 4.21 -0.23 23.72
C LEU A 170 2.99 0.49 24.32
N ALA A 171 3.21 1.44 25.22
CA ALA A 171 2.12 2.21 25.83
C ALA A 171 1.31 3.00 24.79
N MET A 172 2.00 3.67 23.86
CA MET A 172 1.40 4.44 22.76
C MET A 172 1.95 3.98 21.42
N THR A 173 1.19 4.23 20.36
CA THR A 173 1.60 3.92 18.99
C THR A 173 2.66 4.92 18.52
N ILE A 174 3.69 4.42 17.85
CA ILE A 174 4.72 5.26 17.24
C ILE A 174 4.06 6.18 16.19
N PRO A 175 4.27 7.52 16.28
CA PRO A 175 3.72 8.49 15.35
C PRO A 175 4.08 8.22 13.90
N GLU A 176 3.19 8.60 12.97
CA GLU A 176 3.38 8.35 11.54
C GLU A 176 4.64 9.01 10.98
N ILE A 177 4.93 10.25 11.41
CA ILE A 177 6.11 11.01 10.98
C ILE A 177 7.43 10.29 11.30
N GLN A 178 7.47 9.44 12.32
CA GLN A 178 8.68 8.69 12.70
C GLN A 178 8.87 7.41 11.91
N ARG A 179 7.85 6.94 11.18
CA ARG A 179 7.82 5.61 10.53
C ARG A 179 7.60 5.64 9.02
N THR A 180 7.42 6.82 8.41
CA THR A 180 7.21 6.97 6.95
C THR A 180 8.35 7.74 6.28
N ASN A 181 8.45 7.63 4.96
CA ASN A 181 9.33 8.49 4.16
C ASN A 181 8.90 9.96 4.28
N LEU A 182 9.85 10.87 4.52
CA LEU A 182 9.59 12.30 4.74
C LEU A 182 9.88 13.16 3.51
N SER A 183 10.27 12.59 2.37
CA SER A 183 10.63 13.35 1.17
C SER A 183 9.52 14.32 0.71
N ASN A 184 8.25 13.92 0.76
CA ASN A 184 7.15 14.84 0.43
C ASN A 184 6.96 15.93 1.50
N VAL A 185 7.00 15.57 2.78
CA VAL A 185 6.86 16.52 3.91
C VAL A 185 8.00 17.54 3.92
N VAL A 186 9.24 17.10 3.69
CA VAL A 186 10.43 17.96 3.60
C VAL A 186 10.31 18.92 2.42
N LEU A 187 9.86 18.45 1.26
CA LEU A 187 9.65 19.30 0.09
C LEU A 187 8.60 20.39 0.39
N LEU A 188 7.49 20.02 1.02
CA LEU A 188 6.44 20.95 1.41
C LEU A 188 6.94 21.98 2.43
N LEU A 189 7.61 21.56 3.50
CA LEU A 189 8.18 22.48 4.51
C LEU A 189 9.19 23.45 3.90
N LYS A 190 10.03 22.97 2.98
CA LYS A 190 10.98 23.81 2.24
C LYS A 190 10.26 24.81 1.32
N SER A 191 9.18 24.40 0.66
CA SER A 191 8.36 25.31 -0.16
C SER A 191 7.68 26.41 0.66
N MET A 192 7.40 26.15 1.95
CA MET A 192 6.87 27.14 2.89
C MET A 192 7.93 28.10 3.47
N GLY A 193 9.22 27.90 3.13
CA GLY A 193 10.32 28.75 3.58
C GLY A 193 11.00 28.32 4.89
N VAL A 194 10.75 27.08 5.36
CA VAL A 194 11.43 26.55 6.56
C VAL A 194 12.89 26.22 6.21
N LYS A 195 13.83 27.02 6.74
CA LYS A 195 15.27 26.82 6.49
C LYS A 195 15.82 25.62 7.25
N ASN A 196 15.64 25.60 8.57
CA ASN A 196 16.17 24.56 9.45
C ASN A 196 15.08 23.57 9.86
N LEU A 197 15.16 22.36 9.31
CA LEU A 197 14.19 21.30 9.60
C LEU A 197 14.44 20.65 10.97
N LEU A 198 15.66 20.73 11.50
CA LEU A 198 16.03 20.13 12.79
C LEU A 198 15.51 20.95 13.98
N GLU A 199 15.37 22.26 13.80
CA GLU A 199 14.83 23.19 14.80
C GLU A 199 13.31 23.41 14.63
N PHE A 200 12.69 22.77 13.63
CA PHE A 200 11.26 22.88 13.43
C PHE A 200 10.53 22.23 14.61
N GLY A 201 9.53 22.93 15.15
CA GLY A 201 8.77 22.52 16.34
C GLY A 201 7.80 21.38 16.08
N PHE A 202 8.29 20.20 15.67
CA PHE A 202 7.49 18.98 15.62
C PHE A 202 7.06 18.58 17.03
N MET A 203 5.81 18.13 17.21
CA MET A 203 5.36 17.56 18.49
C MET A 203 6.15 16.30 18.84
N ASP A 204 6.26 15.40 17.85
CA ASP A 204 7.10 14.21 17.91
C ASP A 204 8.13 14.29 16.78
N PRO A 205 9.40 14.67 17.06
CA PRO A 205 10.39 14.87 16.01
C PRO A 205 10.73 13.52 15.34
N PRO A 206 10.85 13.49 14.00
CA PRO A 206 11.34 12.31 13.31
C PRO A 206 12.84 12.10 13.56
N PRO A 207 13.34 10.85 13.40
CA PRO A 207 14.77 10.59 13.47
C PRO A 207 15.55 11.46 12.48
N GLN A 208 16.67 12.03 12.93
CA GLN A 208 17.51 12.92 12.12
C GLN A 208 17.99 12.22 10.84
N GLU A 209 18.32 10.93 10.92
CA GLU A 209 18.70 10.11 9.75
C GLU A 209 17.61 10.10 8.67
N THR A 210 16.32 10.03 9.04
CA THR A 210 15.21 10.03 8.08
C THR A 210 15.09 11.39 7.38
N ILE A 211 15.27 12.50 8.12
CA ILE A 211 15.27 13.85 7.56
C ILE A 211 16.43 14.02 6.58
N LEU A 212 17.65 13.67 6.98
CA LEU A 212 18.86 13.80 6.16
C LEU A 212 18.76 12.97 4.88
N ASN A 213 18.29 11.72 4.98
CA ASN A 213 18.09 10.87 3.80
C ASN A 213 17.03 11.44 2.85
N SER A 214 15.94 12.02 3.40
CA SER A 214 14.90 12.66 2.59
C SER A 214 15.43 13.92 1.88
N MET A 215 16.22 14.75 2.57
CA MET A 215 16.90 15.89 1.97
C MET A 215 17.87 15.45 0.87
N PHE A 216 18.64 14.38 1.09
CA PHE A 216 19.54 13.83 0.10
C PHE A 216 18.80 13.30 -1.13
N GLN A 217 17.65 12.63 -0.94
CA GLN A 217 16.78 12.21 -2.04
C GLN A 217 16.28 13.39 -2.87
N LEU A 218 15.79 14.45 -2.22
CA LEU A 218 15.33 15.65 -2.91
C LEU A 218 16.45 16.40 -3.64
N TRP A 219 17.64 16.46 -3.05
CA TRP A 219 18.83 17.02 -3.69
C TRP A 219 19.23 16.22 -4.93
N MET A 220 19.23 14.89 -4.85
CA MET A 220 19.48 14.03 -6.02
C MET A 220 18.47 14.26 -7.15
N LEU A 221 17.18 14.42 -6.82
CA LEU A 221 16.13 14.74 -7.80
C LEU A 221 16.26 16.15 -8.39
N GLY A 222 17.16 16.98 -7.86
CA GLY A 222 17.34 18.38 -8.22
C GLY A 222 16.24 19.29 -7.69
N ALA A 223 15.48 18.83 -6.69
CA ALA A 223 14.47 19.63 -5.99
C ALA A 223 15.10 20.60 -4.98
N LEU A 224 16.25 20.23 -4.41
CA LEU A 224 17.05 21.08 -3.52
C LEU A 224 18.41 21.38 -4.16
N ASP A 225 18.99 22.53 -3.82
CA ASP A 225 20.35 22.91 -4.18
C ASP A 225 21.40 22.40 -3.17
N ASN A 226 22.68 22.70 -3.41
CA ASN A 226 23.78 22.29 -2.51
C ASN A 226 23.75 22.98 -1.14
N LEU A 227 22.98 24.06 -1.00
CA LEU A 227 22.80 24.81 0.24
C LEU A 227 21.56 24.33 1.02
N GLY A 228 20.73 23.47 0.41
CA GLY A 228 19.50 22.95 0.98
C GLY A 228 18.28 23.85 0.77
N ASP A 229 18.36 24.82 -0.16
CA ASP A 229 17.27 25.68 -0.59
C ASP A 229 16.52 25.05 -1.77
N ILE A 230 15.24 25.41 -1.92
CA ILE A 230 14.36 24.87 -2.96
C ILE A 230 14.72 25.44 -4.34
N THR A 231 14.90 24.56 -5.33
CA THR A 231 15.17 24.98 -6.71
C THR A 231 13.86 25.34 -7.44
N PRO A 232 13.92 26.02 -8.62
CA PRO A 232 12.73 26.22 -9.44
C PRO A 232 12.05 24.91 -9.86
N THR A 233 12.83 23.82 -10.00
CA THR A 233 12.28 22.49 -10.26
C THR A 233 11.58 21.95 -9.01
N GLY A 234 12.17 22.10 -7.83
CA GLY A 234 11.55 21.71 -6.55
C GLY A 234 10.24 22.45 -6.28
N LEU A 235 10.17 23.75 -6.63
CA LEU A 235 8.96 24.54 -6.48
C LEU A 235 7.84 24.07 -7.42
N LYS A 236 8.17 23.66 -8.65
CA LYS A 236 7.19 23.00 -9.54
C LYS A 236 6.75 21.66 -8.96
N MET A 237 7.68 20.87 -8.40
CA MET A 237 7.38 19.58 -7.79
C MET A 237 6.43 19.69 -6.60
N SER A 238 6.57 20.72 -5.75
CA SER A 238 5.73 20.90 -4.55
C SER A 238 4.28 21.25 -4.85
N GLN A 239 3.97 21.66 -6.09
CA GLN A 239 2.60 21.94 -6.52
C GLN A 239 1.83 20.68 -6.91
N PHE A 240 2.52 19.57 -7.18
CA PHE A 240 1.89 18.29 -7.47
C PHE A 240 1.63 17.53 -6.16
N PRO A 241 0.41 16.98 -5.95
CA PRO A 241 0.09 16.15 -4.78
C PRO A 241 0.59 14.71 -4.98
N LEU A 242 1.87 14.57 -5.36
CA LEU A 242 2.51 13.31 -5.73
C LEU A 242 3.86 13.17 -5.03
N ASP A 243 4.36 11.93 -4.97
CA ASP A 243 5.71 11.70 -4.47
C ASP A 243 6.77 12.36 -5.37
N PRO A 244 7.86 12.90 -4.79
CA PRO A 244 8.88 13.63 -5.54
C PRO A 244 9.41 12.91 -6.81
N PRO A 245 9.66 11.59 -6.83
CA PRO A 245 10.07 10.90 -8.06
C PRO A 245 9.03 10.97 -9.19
N LEU A 246 7.74 10.87 -8.86
CA LEU A 246 6.63 10.96 -9.83
C LEU A 246 6.51 12.39 -10.36
N SER A 247 6.57 13.39 -9.48
CA SER A 247 6.55 14.81 -9.87
C SER A 247 7.73 15.16 -10.77
N LYS A 248 8.91 14.60 -10.50
CA LYS A 248 10.10 14.77 -11.34
C LYS A 248 9.88 14.21 -12.75
N MET A 249 9.28 13.02 -12.84
CA MET A 249 8.98 12.38 -14.12
C MET A 249 8.06 13.25 -14.99
N LEU A 250 7.03 13.86 -14.40
CA LEU A 250 6.13 14.79 -15.10
C LEU A 250 6.87 16.03 -15.62
N ILE A 251 7.73 16.63 -14.80
CA ILE A 251 8.46 17.84 -15.21
C ILE A 251 9.47 17.52 -16.32
N VAL A 252 10.14 16.37 -16.28
CA VAL A 252 11.10 15.96 -17.33
C VAL A 252 10.39 15.57 -18.63
N SER A 253 9.17 15.04 -18.53
CA SER A 253 8.37 14.64 -19.70
C SER A 253 8.06 15.80 -20.66
N GLU A 254 7.99 17.03 -20.13
CA GLU A 254 7.85 18.26 -20.92
C GLU A 254 8.98 18.40 -21.94
N GLY A 255 10.24 18.34 -21.48
CA GLY A 255 11.41 18.53 -22.34
C GLY A 255 11.64 17.40 -23.33
N LEU A 256 11.06 16.23 -23.05
CA LEU A 256 11.13 15.04 -23.90
C LEU A 256 9.94 14.92 -24.86
N GLY A 257 8.86 15.68 -24.67
CA GLY A 257 7.67 15.63 -25.51
C GLY A 257 6.76 14.41 -25.31
N CYS A 258 6.80 13.77 -24.13
CA CYS A 258 6.02 12.57 -23.78
C CYS A 258 5.06 12.79 -22.59
N SER A 259 4.64 14.04 -22.37
CA SER A 259 3.81 14.44 -21.24
C SER A 259 2.51 13.63 -21.13
N SER A 260 1.82 13.36 -22.24
CA SER A 260 0.52 12.67 -22.24
C SER A 260 0.61 11.23 -21.71
N GLU A 261 1.63 10.49 -22.18
CA GLU A 261 1.90 9.11 -21.80
C GLU A 261 2.37 9.05 -20.34
N VAL A 262 3.28 9.93 -19.95
CA VAL A 262 3.83 9.99 -18.59
C VAL A 262 2.75 10.33 -17.56
N VAL A 263 1.86 11.28 -17.84
CA VAL A 263 0.73 11.60 -16.96
C VAL A 263 -0.15 10.38 -16.74
N THR A 264 -0.39 9.61 -17.79
CA THR A 264 -1.18 8.37 -17.71
C THR A 264 -0.47 7.33 -16.85
N VAL A 265 0.84 7.13 -17.04
CA VAL A 265 1.66 6.22 -16.20
C VAL A 265 1.64 6.64 -14.74
N VAL A 266 1.87 7.93 -14.43
CA VAL A 266 1.81 8.46 -13.06
C VAL A 266 0.45 8.20 -12.43
N SER A 267 -0.63 8.47 -13.17
CA SER A 267 -1.99 8.28 -12.68
C SER A 267 -2.28 6.81 -12.36
N MET A 268 -1.75 5.88 -13.17
CA MET A 268 -1.85 4.44 -12.92
C MET A 268 -1.06 4.01 -11.68
N LEU A 269 0.10 4.61 -11.42
CA LEU A 269 0.92 4.32 -10.24
C LEU A 269 0.35 4.90 -8.94
N SER A 270 -0.38 6.01 -9.01
CA SER A 270 -1.01 6.65 -7.84
C SER A 270 -2.25 5.89 -7.32
N VAL A 271 -2.75 4.90 -8.07
CA VAL A 271 -3.90 4.08 -7.68
C VAL A 271 -3.40 2.68 -7.31
N PRO A 272 -3.99 2.02 -6.29
CA PRO A 272 -3.65 0.63 -5.97
C PRO A 272 -3.78 -0.29 -7.19
N SER A 273 -3.07 -1.42 -7.16
CA SER A 273 -3.02 -2.40 -8.25
C SER A 273 -4.37 -2.59 -8.93
N ILE A 274 -4.40 -2.30 -10.24
CA ILE A 274 -5.61 -2.39 -11.06
C ILE A 274 -6.00 -3.83 -11.40
N PHE A 275 -5.04 -4.76 -11.34
CA PHE A 275 -5.25 -6.16 -11.69
C PHE A 275 -5.90 -6.92 -10.54
N PHE A 276 -6.96 -7.66 -10.85
CA PHE A 276 -7.66 -8.55 -9.93
C PHE A 276 -7.31 -10.00 -10.27
N ARG A 277 -6.77 -10.77 -9.32
CA ARG A 277 -6.43 -12.19 -9.54
C ARG A 277 -7.28 -13.09 -8.64
N PRO A 278 -8.48 -13.51 -9.07
CA PRO A 278 -9.31 -14.43 -8.30
C PRO A 278 -8.64 -15.81 -8.20
N LYS A 279 -8.66 -16.43 -7.02
CA LYS A 279 -8.02 -17.74 -6.78
C LYS A 279 -8.58 -18.84 -7.70
N ASP A 280 -9.89 -18.82 -7.96
CA ASP A 280 -10.57 -19.83 -8.79
C ASP A 280 -10.30 -19.68 -10.29
N ARG A 281 -9.88 -18.50 -10.75
CA ARG A 281 -9.62 -18.19 -12.18
C ARG A 281 -8.26 -17.55 -12.38
N ALA A 282 -7.28 -17.99 -11.61
CA ALA A 282 -5.94 -17.41 -11.64
C ALA A 282 -5.28 -17.54 -13.03
N GLU A 283 -5.41 -18.70 -13.68
CA GLU A 283 -4.83 -18.95 -15.01
C GLU A 283 -5.47 -18.07 -16.10
N GLU A 284 -6.80 -17.90 -16.09
CA GLU A 284 -7.50 -17.02 -17.03
C GLU A 284 -7.09 -15.56 -16.85
N SER A 285 -6.95 -15.12 -15.59
CA SER A 285 -6.48 -13.78 -15.24
C SER A 285 -5.05 -13.54 -15.71
N ASP A 286 -4.16 -14.52 -15.51
CA ASP A 286 -2.76 -14.42 -15.90
C ASP A 286 -2.64 -14.38 -17.44
N ALA A 287 -3.39 -15.22 -18.16
CA ALA A 287 -3.46 -15.21 -19.63
C ALA A 287 -4.06 -13.91 -20.21
N ALA A 288 -5.06 -13.32 -19.54
CA ALA A 288 -5.59 -12.01 -19.92
C ALA A 288 -4.54 -10.91 -19.72
N ARG A 289 -3.75 -11.00 -18.65
CA ARG A 289 -2.70 -10.04 -18.31
C ARG A 289 -1.52 -10.10 -19.28
N GLU A 290 -1.11 -11.29 -19.71
CA GLU A 290 -0.04 -11.48 -20.69
C GLU A 290 -0.29 -10.74 -22.01
N LYS A 291 -1.56 -10.60 -22.42
CA LYS A 291 -1.94 -9.86 -23.64
C LYS A 291 -1.61 -8.36 -23.57
N PHE A 292 -1.47 -7.81 -22.37
CA PHE A 292 -1.14 -6.41 -22.16
C PHE A 292 0.36 -6.16 -22.00
N PHE A 293 1.16 -7.21 -21.80
CA PHE A 293 2.57 -7.09 -21.49
C PHE A 293 3.34 -6.41 -22.62
N THR A 294 3.99 -5.32 -22.25
CA THR A 294 5.02 -4.70 -23.07
C THR A 294 6.37 -5.27 -22.60
N PRO A 295 7.10 -6.00 -23.46
CA PRO A 295 8.29 -6.77 -23.04
C PRO A 295 9.38 -5.95 -22.35
N GLU A 296 9.43 -4.65 -22.60
CA GLU A 296 10.48 -3.77 -22.11
C GLU A 296 10.14 -3.07 -20.79
N SER A 297 8.86 -3.03 -20.40
CA SER A 297 8.42 -2.19 -19.29
C SER A 297 7.03 -2.54 -18.73
N ASP A 298 6.98 -2.73 -17.42
CA ASP A 298 5.73 -2.80 -16.66
C ASP A 298 5.00 -1.45 -16.64
N HIS A 299 5.74 -0.33 -16.64
CA HIS A 299 5.16 1.01 -16.69
C HIS A 299 4.40 1.23 -18.02
N LEU A 300 4.98 0.77 -19.14
CA LEU A 300 4.32 0.80 -20.45
C LEU A 300 3.16 -0.20 -20.52
N THR A 301 3.24 -1.32 -19.81
CA THR A 301 2.10 -2.24 -19.66
C THR A 301 0.89 -1.53 -19.04
N LEU A 302 1.09 -0.73 -17.98
CA LEU A 302 0.02 0.07 -17.37
C LEU A 302 -0.56 1.09 -18.37
N LEU A 303 0.29 1.73 -19.17
CA LEU A 303 -0.14 2.64 -20.23
C LEU A 303 -1.00 1.92 -21.29
N ASN A 304 -0.56 0.75 -21.74
CA ASN A 304 -1.26 -0.06 -22.74
C ASN A 304 -2.66 -0.45 -22.24
N VAL A 305 -2.78 -0.89 -20.97
CA VAL A 305 -4.09 -1.21 -20.37
C VAL A 305 -5.03 0.00 -20.39
N PHE A 306 -4.54 1.19 -20.04
CA PHE A 306 -5.36 2.41 -20.04
C PHE A 306 -5.79 2.82 -21.46
N GLN A 307 -4.88 2.74 -22.44
CA GLN A 307 -5.18 3.05 -23.84
C GLN A 307 -6.20 2.08 -24.46
N GLN A 308 -6.07 0.78 -24.17
CA GLN A 308 -7.04 -0.22 -24.64
C GLN A 308 -8.41 -0.04 -23.98
N TRP A 309 -8.46 0.33 -22.69
CA TRP A 309 -9.72 0.64 -22.03
C TRP A 309 -10.41 1.88 -22.63
N GLY A 310 -9.64 2.92 -22.96
CA GLY A 310 -10.13 4.12 -23.64
C GLY A 310 -10.66 3.81 -25.05
N SER A 311 -9.95 2.98 -25.81
CA SER A 311 -10.35 2.57 -27.17
C SER A 311 -11.64 1.74 -27.18
N ASN A 312 -11.90 0.99 -26.12
CA ASN A 312 -13.13 0.21 -25.91
C ASN A 312 -14.25 1.01 -25.21
N GLY A 313 -14.20 2.35 -25.28
CA GLY A 313 -15.27 3.23 -24.80
C GLY A 313 -15.50 3.19 -23.29
N TYR A 314 -14.47 2.89 -22.49
CA TYR A 314 -14.55 2.82 -21.03
C TYR A 314 -15.57 1.77 -20.51
N SER A 315 -15.78 0.70 -21.27
CA SER A 315 -16.78 -0.33 -20.96
C SER A 315 -16.50 -1.08 -19.65
N ALA A 316 -17.55 -1.26 -18.84
CA ALA A 316 -17.51 -2.08 -17.64
C ALA A 316 -17.32 -3.58 -17.97
N LYS A 317 -17.89 -4.01 -19.10
CA LYS A 317 -17.79 -5.41 -19.55
C LYS A 317 -16.35 -5.77 -19.88
N TRP A 318 -15.65 -4.87 -20.57
CA TRP A 318 -14.24 -5.04 -20.89
C TRP A 318 -13.37 -5.19 -19.63
N CYS A 319 -13.63 -4.37 -18.59
CA CYS A 319 -12.94 -4.51 -17.31
C CYS A 319 -13.13 -5.90 -16.69
N ASN A 320 -14.34 -6.46 -16.73
CA ASN A 320 -14.61 -7.79 -16.17
C ASN A 320 -13.96 -8.90 -17.01
N ASP A 321 -14.04 -8.81 -18.33
CA ASP A 321 -13.48 -9.82 -19.25
C ASP A 321 -11.94 -9.87 -19.15
N HIS A 322 -11.30 -8.76 -18.79
CA HIS A 322 -9.85 -8.64 -18.64
C HIS A 322 -9.36 -8.63 -17.18
N PHE A 323 -10.23 -8.93 -16.21
CA PHE A 323 -9.89 -8.97 -14.78
C PHE A 323 -9.25 -7.68 -14.24
N VAL A 324 -9.75 -6.52 -14.69
CA VAL A 324 -9.30 -5.19 -14.23
C VAL A 324 -10.38 -4.53 -13.38
N HIS A 325 -10.00 -3.92 -12.27
CA HIS A 325 -10.92 -3.20 -11.40
C HIS A 325 -11.44 -1.90 -12.05
N GLN A 326 -12.72 -1.89 -12.43
CA GLN A 326 -13.37 -0.70 -13.02
C GLN A 326 -13.33 0.52 -12.09
N LYS A 327 -13.56 0.32 -10.78
CA LYS A 327 -13.52 1.41 -9.78
C LYS A 327 -12.13 2.06 -9.74
N SER A 328 -11.07 1.26 -9.78
CA SER A 328 -9.68 1.75 -9.83
C SER A 328 -9.40 2.53 -11.11
N LEU A 329 -9.79 2.01 -12.28
CA LEU A 329 -9.59 2.70 -13.56
C LEU A 329 -10.36 4.04 -13.67
N LYS A 330 -11.58 4.12 -13.12
CA LYS A 330 -12.30 5.40 -13.01
C LYS A 330 -11.53 6.40 -12.16
N LYS A 331 -11.00 5.96 -11.01
CA LYS A 331 -10.15 6.80 -10.15
C LYS A 331 -8.87 7.23 -10.86
N VAL A 332 -8.24 6.36 -11.65
CA VAL A 332 -7.09 6.74 -12.50
C VAL A 332 -7.46 7.87 -13.44
N ARG A 333 -8.63 7.78 -14.11
CA ARG A 333 -9.09 8.83 -15.03
C ARG A 333 -9.34 10.17 -14.32
N GLU A 334 -9.88 10.14 -13.10
CA GLU A 334 -10.07 11.33 -12.26
C GLU A 334 -8.71 11.95 -11.87
N VAL A 335 -7.77 11.14 -11.39
CA VAL A 335 -6.40 11.58 -11.05
C VAL A 335 -5.69 12.14 -12.28
N ARG A 336 -5.83 11.48 -13.44
CA ARG A 336 -5.29 11.96 -14.73
C ARG A 336 -5.83 13.34 -15.08
N GLY A 337 -7.13 13.56 -14.96
CA GLY A 337 -7.74 14.87 -15.19
C GLY A 337 -7.21 15.95 -14.25
N GLN A 338 -7.07 15.64 -12.96
CA GLN A 338 -6.47 16.57 -11.99
C GLN A 338 -5.01 16.90 -12.32
N MET A 339 -4.22 15.90 -12.76
CA MET A 339 -2.84 16.14 -13.17
C MET A 339 -2.77 16.99 -14.44
N GLU A 340 -3.66 16.75 -15.41
CA GLU A 340 -3.76 17.56 -16.63
C GLU A 340 -4.10 19.03 -16.30
N GLU A 341 -5.04 19.27 -15.37
CA GLU A 341 -5.39 20.61 -14.90
C GLU A 341 -4.21 21.32 -14.23
N ILE A 342 -3.49 20.65 -13.32
CA ILE A 342 -2.32 21.23 -12.64
C ILE A 342 -1.21 21.54 -13.65
N MET A 343 -0.98 20.65 -14.62
CA MET A 343 0.01 20.89 -15.67
C MET A 343 -0.35 22.09 -16.55
N GLN A 344 -1.64 22.28 -16.89
CA GLN A 344 -2.11 23.46 -17.61
C GLN A 344 -1.92 24.74 -16.79
N GLN A 345 -2.22 24.72 -15.50
CA GLN A 345 -1.99 25.87 -14.60
C GLN A 345 -0.50 26.26 -14.54
N GLN A 346 0.39 25.26 -14.57
CA GLN A 346 1.85 25.46 -14.61
C GLN A 346 2.39 25.77 -16.01
N ARG A 347 1.53 25.85 -17.04
CA ARG A 347 1.89 26.06 -18.45
C ARG A 347 2.82 24.99 -19.03
N LEU A 348 2.67 23.74 -18.58
CA LEU A 348 3.41 22.60 -19.10
C LEU A 348 2.67 22.05 -20.35
N PRO A 349 3.29 22.05 -21.54
CA PRO A 349 2.68 21.56 -22.76
C PRO A 349 2.42 20.04 -22.69
N MET A 350 1.24 19.66 -23.16
CA MET A 350 0.83 18.26 -23.30
C MET A 350 1.15 17.77 -24.70
N ASN A 351 2.31 17.14 -24.83
CA ASN A 351 2.74 16.52 -26.08
C ASN A 351 2.68 15.00 -25.94
N SER A 352 2.39 14.33 -27.05
CA SER A 352 2.43 12.87 -27.17
C SER A 352 3.65 12.47 -27.98
N CYS A 353 4.37 11.46 -27.51
CA CYS A 353 5.55 10.92 -28.19
C CYS A 353 5.21 9.94 -29.34
N GLY A 354 3.93 9.73 -29.64
CA GLY A 354 3.49 8.82 -30.69
C GLY A 354 3.92 7.37 -30.39
N THR A 355 4.80 6.82 -31.23
CA THR A 355 5.30 5.43 -31.10
C THR A 355 6.70 5.33 -30.47
N ASP A 356 7.33 6.44 -30.10
CA ASP A 356 8.67 6.42 -29.52
C ASP A 356 8.61 6.17 -28.00
N TRP A 357 8.56 4.89 -27.63
CA TRP A 357 8.48 4.45 -26.24
C TRP A 357 9.77 4.67 -25.44
N ASP A 358 10.91 4.84 -26.11
CA ASP A 358 12.19 5.08 -25.44
C ASP A 358 12.22 6.44 -24.74
N VAL A 359 11.49 7.41 -25.28
CA VAL A 359 11.33 8.73 -24.67
C VAL A 359 10.60 8.63 -23.33
N VAL A 360 9.57 7.79 -23.25
CA VAL A 360 8.85 7.51 -21.99
C VAL A 360 9.76 6.80 -20.99
N ARG A 361 10.56 5.82 -21.46
CA ARG A 361 11.53 5.09 -20.62
C ARG A 361 12.62 6.01 -20.07
N LYS A 362 13.10 6.98 -20.86
CA LYS A 362 14.03 8.03 -20.42
C LYS A 362 13.41 8.93 -19.35
N ALA A 363 12.14 9.32 -19.50
CA ALA A 363 11.43 10.09 -18.49
C ALA A 363 11.31 9.32 -17.16
N ILE A 364 10.95 8.03 -17.22
CA ILE A 364 10.91 7.14 -16.05
C ILE A 364 12.28 7.04 -15.38
N CYS A 365 13.33 6.83 -16.17
CA CYS A 365 14.71 6.78 -15.69
C CYS A 365 15.11 8.07 -14.95
N ALA A 366 14.70 9.25 -15.45
CA ALA A 366 15.02 10.52 -14.81
C ALA A 366 14.33 10.75 -13.45
N GLY A 367 13.18 10.12 -13.19
CA GLY A 367 12.52 10.15 -11.89
C GLY A 367 13.07 9.10 -10.91
N TYR A 368 13.36 7.90 -11.42
CA TYR A 368 13.65 6.72 -10.61
C TYR A 368 15.12 6.23 -10.70
N PHE A 369 16.07 7.03 -11.18
CA PHE A 369 17.49 6.65 -11.28
C PHE A 369 18.10 6.20 -9.93
N HIS A 370 17.58 6.68 -8.79
CA HIS A 370 18.03 6.27 -7.46
C HIS A 370 17.57 4.85 -7.09
N ASN A 371 16.56 4.34 -7.79
CA ASN A 371 16.00 2.99 -7.71
C ASN A 371 16.43 2.14 -8.92
N ALA A 372 17.66 2.34 -9.41
CA ALA A 372 18.22 1.53 -10.48
C ALA A 372 18.90 0.27 -9.92
N GLY A 373 18.65 -0.87 -10.56
CA GLY A 373 19.26 -2.17 -10.28
C GLY A 373 20.11 -2.66 -11.45
N LYS A 374 21.22 -3.33 -11.15
CA LYS A 374 22.09 -3.99 -12.12
C LYS A 374 22.06 -5.50 -11.95
N LEU A 375 21.98 -6.24 -13.04
CA LEU A 375 22.03 -7.70 -13.05
C LEU A 375 23.40 -8.19 -12.53
N ARG A 376 23.39 -9.08 -11.54
CA ARG A 376 24.62 -9.70 -10.99
C ARG A 376 24.64 -11.22 -11.15
N GLY A 377 23.47 -11.86 -11.20
CA GLY A 377 23.31 -13.30 -11.37
C GLY A 377 22.00 -13.66 -12.05
N ILE A 378 21.65 -14.95 -12.05
CA ILE A 378 20.40 -15.44 -12.66
C ILE A 378 19.21 -14.95 -11.84
N GLY A 379 18.47 -13.97 -12.36
CA GLY A 379 17.26 -13.43 -11.72
C GLY A 379 17.52 -12.61 -10.45
N GLU A 380 18.77 -12.21 -10.20
CA GLU A 380 19.17 -11.37 -9.06
C GLU A 380 19.77 -10.05 -9.54
N TYR A 381 19.15 -8.96 -9.11
CA TYR A 381 19.59 -7.59 -9.37
C TYR A 381 20.14 -6.99 -8.09
N VAL A 382 21.13 -6.12 -8.21
CA VAL A 382 21.68 -5.37 -7.08
C VAL A 382 21.42 -3.89 -7.30
N ASN A 383 20.79 -3.24 -6.31
CA ASN A 383 20.58 -1.80 -6.38
C ASN A 383 21.92 -1.06 -6.46
N LEU A 384 22.03 -0.08 -7.37
CA LEU A 384 23.26 0.65 -7.63
C LEU A 384 23.73 1.49 -6.43
N ARG A 385 22.80 2.00 -5.62
CA ARG A 385 23.05 2.83 -4.44
C ARG A 385 23.24 1.98 -3.19
N SER A 386 22.22 1.21 -2.80
CA SER A 386 22.21 0.50 -1.52
C SER A 386 23.02 -0.80 -1.54
N ARG A 387 23.39 -1.30 -2.72
CA ARG A 387 24.05 -2.62 -2.92
C ARG A 387 23.25 -3.80 -2.39
N ILE A 388 21.96 -3.60 -2.13
CA ILE A 388 21.05 -4.63 -1.64
C ILE A 388 20.65 -5.52 -2.82
N PRO A 389 20.70 -6.85 -2.67
CA PRO A 389 20.16 -7.76 -3.66
C PRO A 389 18.63 -7.73 -3.64
N CYS A 390 18.03 -7.66 -4.82
CA CYS A 390 16.59 -7.67 -5.05
C CYS A 390 16.27 -8.60 -6.22
N ASN A 391 15.12 -9.26 -6.17
CA ASN A 391 14.60 -10.11 -7.23
C ASN A 391 13.48 -9.40 -7.99
N LEU A 392 13.25 -9.79 -9.24
CA LEU A 392 12.05 -9.37 -9.96
C LEU A 392 10.82 -10.03 -9.36
N HIS A 393 9.75 -9.26 -9.14
CA HIS A 393 8.49 -9.83 -8.70
C HIS A 393 7.90 -10.74 -9.79
N PRO A 394 7.36 -11.94 -9.47
CA PRO A 394 6.86 -12.89 -10.47
C PRO A 394 5.75 -12.36 -11.38
N THR A 395 5.07 -11.30 -10.95
CA THR A 395 4.00 -10.66 -11.73
C THR A 395 4.52 -9.63 -12.75
N SER A 396 5.81 -9.30 -12.73
CA SER A 396 6.42 -8.40 -13.71
C SER A 396 6.43 -9.04 -15.09
N ALA A 397 6.14 -8.25 -16.13
CA ALA A 397 6.26 -8.68 -17.52
C ALA A 397 7.70 -9.12 -17.86
N LEU A 398 8.69 -8.57 -17.15
CA LEU A 398 10.10 -8.92 -17.32
C LEU A 398 10.50 -10.27 -16.72
N TYR A 399 9.66 -10.87 -15.86
CA TYR A 399 9.98 -12.15 -15.23
C TYR A 399 9.82 -13.34 -16.20
N GLY A 400 8.84 -13.26 -17.11
CA GLY A 400 8.51 -14.33 -18.05
C GLY A 400 9.29 -14.31 -19.37
N LEU A 401 10.15 -13.32 -19.57
CA LEU A 401 10.91 -13.17 -20.82
C LEU A 401 12.22 -13.95 -20.74
N GLY A 402 12.54 -14.69 -21.80
CA GLY A 402 13.84 -15.35 -21.98
C GLY A 402 15.02 -14.39 -22.14
N TYR A 403 14.80 -13.07 -21.98
CA TYR A 403 15.81 -12.02 -22.00
C TYR A 403 15.75 -11.21 -20.70
N THR A 404 16.86 -11.20 -19.96
CA THR A 404 17.02 -10.41 -18.74
C THR A 404 17.84 -9.15 -19.03
N PRO A 405 17.26 -7.94 -18.95
CA PRO A 405 18.01 -6.71 -19.19
C PRO A 405 19.09 -6.49 -18.11
N ASP A 406 20.24 -5.94 -18.51
CA ASP A 406 21.38 -5.69 -17.62
C ASP A 406 21.08 -4.61 -16.56
N TYR A 407 20.32 -3.60 -16.94
CA TYR A 407 19.95 -2.47 -16.08
C TYR A 407 18.43 -2.29 -16.08
N VAL A 408 17.90 -2.11 -14.87
CA VAL A 408 16.47 -1.91 -14.66
C VAL A 408 16.23 -0.78 -13.68
N VAL A 409 15.09 -0.14 -13.81
CA VAL A 409 14.58 0.85 -12.86
C VAL A 409 13.24 0.36 -12.34
N TYR A 410 13.02 0.46 -11.03
CA TYR A 410 11.81 -0.01 -10.38
C TYR A 410 11.09 1.10 -9.62
N HIS A 411 9.77 0.96 -9.50
CA HIS A 411 8.93 1.91 -8.75
C HIS A 411 9.09 1.72 -7.24
N GLU A 412 8.85 0.49 -6.77
CA GLU A 412 8.86 0.12 -5.35
C GLU A 412 9.56 -1.22 -5.11
N VAL A 413 10.04 -1.42 -3.89
CA VAL A 413 10.52 -2.73 -3.40
C VAL A 413 9.58 -3.19 -2.30
N MET A 414 9.06 -4.40 -2.44
CA MET A 414 8.26 -5.05 -1.41
C MET A 414 9.11 -6.11 -0.71
N LEU A 415 9.26 -5.98 0.61
CA LEU A 415 9.87 -7.02 1.42
C LEU A 415 8.80 -8.02 1.86
N THR A 416 8.91 -9.26 1.39
CA THR A 416 8.11 -10.39 1.88
C THR A 416 9.04 -11.44 2.50
N THR A 417 9.23 -12.59 1.87
CA THR A 417 10.30 -13.55 2.19
C THR A 417 11.64 -13.15 1.58
N LYS A 418 11.59 -12.45 0.45
CA LYS A 418 12.71 -11.82 -0.25
C LYS A 418 12.32 -10.41 -0.66
N GLU A 419 13.30 -9.59 -1.00
CA GLU A 419 13.12 -8.27 -1.59
C GLU A 419 12.68 -8.41 -3.06
N TYR A 420 11.44 -8.07 -3.36
CA TYR A 420 10.91 -8.08 -4.72
C TYR A 420 10.72 -6.67 -5.26
N MET A 421 11.27 -6.41 -6.45
CA MET A 421 11.04 -5.17 -7.20
C MET A 421 9.68 -5.24 -7.91
N GLN A 422 8.87 -4.21 -7.71
CA GLN A 422 7.57 -4.05 -8.36
C GLN A 422 7.59 -2.93 -9.39
N THR A 423 6.86 -3.15 -10.49
CA THR A 423 6.77 -2.27 -11.65
C THR A 423 8.14 -1.88 -12.17
N VAL A 424 8.71 -2.73 -13.01
CA VAL A 424 10.08 -2.63 -13.48
C VAL A 424 10.13 -2.20 -14.95
N THR A 425 11.12 -1.39 -15.31
CA THR A 425 11.40 -0.96 -16.69
C THR A 425 12.86 -1.22 -17.03
N ALA A 426 13.10 -1.85 -18.18
CA ALA A 426 14.45 -1.98 -18.72
C ALA A 426 14.99 -0.60 -19.14
N VAL A 427 16.23 -0.29 -18.76
CA VAL A 427 16.87 0.97 -19.13
C VAL A 427 18.25 0.74 -19.73
N GLU A 428 18.66 1.66 -20.60
CA GLU A 428 19.99 1.66 -21.17
C GLU A 428 20.99 2.35 -20.21
N PRO A 429 22.24 1.87 -20.11
CA PRO A 429 23.22 2.39 -19.17
C PRO A 429 23.57 3.87 -19.41
N TYR A 430 23.46 4.37 -20.64
CA TYR A 430 23.77 5.75 -20.98
C TYR A 430 22.62 6.73 -20.63
N TRP A 431 21.42 6.24 -20.30
CA TRP A 431 20.32 7.07 -19.79
C TRP A 431 20.44 7.35 -18.30
N LEU A 432 21.15 6.48 -17.58
CA LEU A 432 21.46 6.70 -16.19
C LEU A 432 22.49 7.83 -16.09
N PRO A 433 22.32 8.78 -15.14
CA PRO A 433 23.31 9.82 -14.95
C PRO A 433 24.68 9.18 -14.72
N PRO A 434 25.77 9.73 -15.30
CA PRO A 434 27.10 9.20 -15.05
C PRO A 434 27.34 9.18 -13.55
N PRO A 435 28.09 8.20 -13.02
CA PRO A 435 28.40 8.10 -11.61
C PRO A 435 29.16 9.37 -11.19
N ARG A 436 28.45 10.41 -10.74
CA ARG A 436 29.12 11.60 -10.19
C ARG A 436 29.70 11.20 -8.83
N PRO A 437 30.84 11.76 -8.42
CA PRO A 437 31.55 11.33 -7.23
C PRO A 437 30.76 11.25 -5.90
N PRO A 438 29.64 11.97 -5.65
CA PRO A 438 28.86 11.73 -4.43
C PRO A 438 27.86 10.56 -4.53
N PHE A 439 27.75 9.87 -5.67
CA PHE A 439 26.81 8.74 -5.85
C PHE A 439 27.33 7.41 -5.29
N PHE A 440 28.62 7.31 -4.96
CA PHE A 440 29.27 6.10 -4.45
C PHE A 440 30.21 6.44 -3.28
N PHE A 441 29.66 6.81 -2.13
CA PHE A 441 30.34 6.70 -0.84
C PHE A 441 29.40 6.13 0.20
#